data_AF-A0A8T0JRF6-F1
#
_entry.id   AF-A0A8T0JRF6-F1
#
_cell.length_a   1.000
_cell.length_b   1.000
_cell.length_c   1.000
_cell.angle_alpha   90.00
_cell.angle_beta   90.00
_cell.angle_gamma   90.00
#
_symmetry.space_group_name_H-M   'P 1'
#
loop_
_entity.id
_entity.type
_entity.pdbx_description
1 polymer ?
#
loop_
_entity_poly.entity_id
_entity_poly.type
_entity_poly.pdbx_seq_one_letter_code
_entity_poly.pdbx_strand_id
1 'polypeptide(L)'
;MSILAIGVNRNPSKAPNHTETNRVKEKAWLVKFLGSPLQGLLFVVLIYPLFLSFSSITILILSYTPRTTTTLPSSLISKFGFGPKPQLMASTLRLYLTCIRNTLEAAMCLQNFPCQEVERHNKPEVELKTSPELLLNPVLICRNEAEKCLIETSINSLRISLKVKQADELENILTKKFLRFLSMRAEAFQVLRRKPVQGYDISFLITNYHCEDMQKHKLIDFIVQFMEDIDKEISELKMSVNTRGRLVATEFLKQFI
;
A
#
# COMPACT_ATOMS: atom_id res chain seq x y z
N MET A 1 18.10 -66.29 -38.36
CA MET A 1 18.81 -65.73 -37.20
C MET A 1 17.95 -64.62 -36.63
N SER A 2 17.44 -64.89 -35.45
CA SER A 2 16.40 -64.17 -34.70
C SER A 2 16.94 -62.92 -33.97
N ILE A 3 16.03 -62.23 -33.24
CA ILE A 3 16.25 -61.34 -32.05
C ILE A 3 16.38 -59.84 -32.43
N LEU A 4 15.66 -58.84 -31.89
CA LEU A 4 14.65 -58.71 -30.81
C LEU A 4 13.98 -57.33 -30.95
N ALA A 5 12.71 -57.23 -30.54
CA ALA A 5 12.03 -55.96 -30.32
C ALA A 5 12.44 -55.30 -28.99
N ILE A 6 12.58 -53.96 -28.97
CA ILE A 6 12.35 -53.14 -27.77
C ILE A 6 11.53 -51.91 -28.19
N GLY A 7 10.25 -51.93 -27.84
CA GLY A 7 9.41 -50.74 -27.86
C GLY A 7 9.79 -49.82 -26.70
N VAL A 8 9.98 -48.52 -27.00
CA VAL A 8 9.98 -47.46 -25.98
C VAL A 8 8.80 -46.54 -26.26
N ASN A 9 7.78 -46.76 -25.44
CA ASN A 9 6.62 -45.92 -25.21
C ASN A 9 7.05 -44.47 -24.92
N ARG A 10 6.85 -43.54 -25.85
CA ARG A 10 6.95 -42.10 -25.58
C ARG A 10 5.62 -41.62 -25.02
N ASN A 11 5.50 -41.68 -23.70
CA ASN A 11 4.50 -40.93 -22.96
C ASN A 11 4.61 -39.44 -23.33
N PRO A 12 3.50 -38.73 -23.64
CA PRO A 12 3.52 -37.29 -23.79
C PRO A 12 3.86 -36.66 -22.44
N SER A 13 4.84 -35.77 -22.46
CA SER A 13 5.27 -34.88 -21.39
C SER A 13 4.10 -34.38 -20.54
N LYS A 14 4.12 -34.73 -19.25
CA LYS A 14 3.31 -34.08 -18.20
C LYS A 14 3.51 -32.56 -18.31
N ALA A 15 2.44 -31.85 -18.64
CA ALA A 15 2.37 -30.41 -18.43
C ALA A 15 2.62 -30.11 -16.94
N PRO A 16 3.39 -29.06 -16.59
CA PRO A 16 3.61 -28.72 -15.19
C PRO A 16 2.28 -28.28 -14.56
N ASN A 17 1.93 -28.92 -13.44
CA ASN A 17 0.73 -28.63 -12.67
C ASN A 17 0.68 -27.13 -12.31
N HIS A 18 -0.45 -26.49 -12.64
CA HIS A 18 -0.75 -25.07 -12.38
C HIS A 18 -0.56 -24.65 -10.90
N THR A 19 -0.56 -25.61 -9.98
CA THR A 19 -0.38 -25.43 -8.53
C THR A 19 1.09 -25.35 -8.08
N GLU A 20 2.04 -25.85 -8.89
CA GLU A 20 3.47 -25.89 -8.55
C GLU A 20 4.21 -24.64 -9.06
N THR A 21 3.83 -24.16 -10.25
CA THR A 21 4.23 -22.86 -10.79
C THR A 21 3.74 -21.70 -9.91
N ASN A 22 2.53 -21.80 -9.36
CA ASN A 22 2.02 -20.80 -8.41
C ASN A 22 2.82 -20.77 -7.11
N ARG A 23 3.25 -21.91 -6.54
CA ARG A 23 4.06 -21.93 -5.31
C ARG A 23 5.48 -21.40 -5.49
N VAL A 24 6.09 -21.62 -6.66
CA VAL A 24 7.44 -21.10 -6.97
C VAL A 24 7.38 -19.60 -7.28
N LYS A 25 6.33 -19.11 -7.96
CA LYS A 25 6.05 -17.67 -8.12
C LYS A 25 5.71 -17.00 -6.79
N GLU A 26 4.94 -17.66 -5.93
CA GLU A 26 4.55 -17.17 -4.60
C GLU A 26 5.76 -17.09 -3.66
N LYS A 27 6.74 -18.01 -3.75
CA LYS A 27 8.02 -17.92 -3.03
C LYS A 27 8.96 -16.87 -3.64
N ALA A 28 9.02 -16.73 -4.96
CA ALA A 28 9.81 -15.67 -5.60
C ALA A 28 9.24 -14.28 -5.31
N TRP A 29 7.92 -14.16 -5.17
CA TRP A 29 7.23 -12.94 -4.77
C TRP A 29 7.33 -12.71 -3.26
N LEU A 30 7.10 -13.69 -2.39
CA LEU A 30 7.33 -13.55 -0.95
C LEU A 30 8.79 -13.25 -0.63
N VAL A 31 9.78 -13.77 -1.36
CA VAL A 31 11.19 -13.39 -1.16
C VAL A 31 11.50 -12.01 -1.77
N LYS A 32 10.79 -11.56 -2.82
CA LYS A 32 10.85 -10.18 -3.32
C LYS A 32 10.04 -9.17 -2.49
N PHE A 33 9.03 -9.61 -1.74
CA PHE A 33 8.04 -8.78 -1.00
C PHE A 33 8.31 -8.77 0.52
N LEU A 34 8.71 -9.90 1.10
CA LEU A 34 9.36 -9.97 2.42
C LEU A 34 10.82 -9.50 2.36
N GLY A 35 11.45 -9.51 1.18
CA GLY A 35 12.82 -9.04 0.94
C GLY A 35 12.94 -7.64 0.34
N SER A 36 11.83 -6.91 0.10
CA SER A 36 11.83 -5.48 -0.26
C SER A 36 10.39 -4.96 -0.44
N PRO A 37 10.09 -3.66 -0.38
CA PRO A 37 10.44 -2.63 0.58
C PRO A 37 9.11 -1.97 1.02
N LEU A 38 8.46 -2.48 2.06
CA LEU A 38 7.38 -1.73 2.75
C LEU A 38 7.68 -1.67 4.25
N GLN A 39 8.26 -2.73 4.81
CA GLN A 39 9.03 -2.63 6.05
C GLN A 39 10.42 -2.02 5.81
N GLY A 40 11.03 -2.25 4.64
CA GLY A 40 12.31 -1.66 4.24
C GLY A 40 12.22 -0.27 3.60
N LEU A 41 11.09 0.16 3.04
CA LEU A 41 10.97 1.52 2.48
C LEU A 41 10.72 2.54 3.58
N LEU A 42 10.01 2.16 4.65
CA LEU A 42 9.97 2.96 5.87
C LEU A 42 11.37 3.07 6.50
N PHE A 43 12.16 1.99 6.51
CA PHE A 43 13.48 1.97 7.17
C PHE A 43 14.64 2.53 6.30
N VAL A 44 14.65 2.32 4.98
CA VAL A 44 15.74 2.70 4.07
C VAL A 44 15.45 4.02 3.36
N VAL A 45 14.18 4.41 3.20
CA VAL A 45 13.84 5.63 2.45
C VAL A 45 13.53 6.83 3.36
N LEU A 46 13.17 6.62 4.63
CA LEU A 46 13.01 7.70 5.62
C LEU A 46 14.26 7.94 6.49
N ILE A 47 15.08 6.92 6.79
CA ILE A 47 16.26 7.07 7.69
C ILE A 47 17.58 7.29 6.92
N TYR A 48 17.77 6.68 5.75
CA TYR A 48 19.07 6.68 5.08
C TYR A 48 19.52 8.02 4.44
N PRO A 49 18.63 8.95 4.01
CA PRO A 49 19.06 10.28 3.59
C PRO A 49 19.34 11.22 4.77
N LEU A 50 18.94 10.88 6.00
CA LEU A 50 19.24 11.69 7.20
C LEU A 50 20.62 11.37 7.80
N PHE A 51 21.19 10.20 7.51
CA PHE A 51 22.48 9.76 8.08
C PHE A 51 23.71 10.16 7.26
N LEU A 52 23.54 10.69 6.04
CA LEU A 52 24.65 11.14 5.18
C LEU A 52 24.92 12.65 5.26
N SER A 53 24.23 13.38 6.14
CA SER A 53 24.50 14.80 6.43
C SER A 53 25.28 15.04 7.73
N PHE A 54 25.61 14.00 8.49
CA PHE A 54 26.36 14.13 9.75
C PHE A 54 27.63 13.28 9.72
N SER A 55 28.56 13.66 8.84
CA SER A 55 29.97 13.33 9.01
C SER A 55 30.58 14.32 10.01
N SER A 56 30.38 14.06 11.30
CA SER A 56 31.25 14.48 12.41
C SER A 56 30.66 14.00 13.74
N ILE A 57 31.54 13.52 14.63
CA ILE A 57 31.35 13.13 16.05
C ILE A 57 31.18 11.60 16.31
N THR A 58 32.31 10.90 16.15
CA THR A 58 33.02 10.09 17.17
C THR A 58 32.25 9.50 18.38
N ILE A 59 32.21 8.16 18.41
CA ILE A 59 32.48 7.21 19.52
C ILE A 59 31.79 7.45 20.88
N LEU A 60 30.87 6.55 21.26
CA LEU A 60 31.05 5.77 22.50
C LEU A 60 30.40 4.39 22.40
N ILE A 61 31.18 3.41 22.82
CA ILE A 61 31.03 1.97 22.70
C ILE A 61 30.49 1.39 24.02
N LEU A 62 29.66 0.34 23.88
CA LEU A 62 29.37 -0.78 24.78
C LEU A 62 28.79 -0.54 26.18
N SER A 63 27.68 -1.28 26.43
CA SER A 63 27.35 -2.11 27.61
C SER A 63 25.82 -2.23 27.64
N TYR A 64 25.10 -3.35 27.81
CA TYR A 64 25.43 -4.72 28.22
C TYR A 64 24.10 -5.54 28.19
N THR A 65 24.09 -6.64 27.43
CA THR A 65 23.37 -7.93 27.57
C THR A 65 21.85 -8.07 27.84
N PRO A 66 21.23 -9.19 27.35
CA PRO A 66 19.78 -9.45 27.36
C PRO A 66 19.31 -10.33 28.52
N ARG A 67 18.00 -10.38 28.78
CA ARG A 67 17.39 -11.46 29.58
C ARG A 67 15.96 -11.80 29.10
N THR A 68 15.80 -13.04 28.65
CA THR A 68 14.56 -13.83 28.47
C THR A 68 13.88 -14.03 29.85
N THR A 69 12.61 -14.40 30.09
CA THR A 69 11.67 -15.36 29.47
C THR A 69 10.36 -15.30 30.31
N THR A 70 9.19 -15.46 29.67
CA THR A 70 7.93 -16.13 30.13
C THR A 70 7.37 -15.94 31.56
N THR A 71 6.09 -15.52 31.67
CA THR A 71 4.91 -16.33 32.11
C THR A 71 3.67 -15.44 32.44
N LEU A 72 2.50 -15.82 31.92
CA LEU A 72 1.14 -15.52 32.45
C LEU A 72 0.83 -16.54 33.59
N PRO A 73 -0.30 -16.55 34.34
CA PRO A 73 -1.54 -15.71 34.33
C PRO A 73 -1.94 -15.20 35.75
N SER A 74 -2.96 -14.36 35.98
CA SER A 74 -4.37 -14.75 36.13
C SER A 74 -5.17 -13.64 36.84
N SER A 75 -6.36 -13.31 36.36
CA SER A 75 -7.58 -13.15 37.17
C SER A 75 -8.76 -12.71 36.29
N LEU A 76 -9.81 -13.52 36.39
CA LEU A 76 -11.10 -13.36 35.75
C LEU A 76 -11.94 -12.24 36.39
N ILE A 77 -12.72 -11.59 35.54
CA ILE A 77 -14.08 -11.08 35.78
C ILE A 77 -14.23 -10.01 36.88
N SER A 78 -14.45 -8.77 36.41
CA SER A 78 -15.55 -7.97 36.97
C SER A 78 -16.29 -7.16 35.90
N LYS A 79 -17.54 -7.55 35.72
CA LYS A 79 -18.75 -6.72 35.62
C LYS A 79 -18.91 -5.76 34.43
N PHE A 80 -19.86 -6.15 33.58
CA PHE A 80 -20.81 -5.31 32.85
C PHE A 80 -20.91 -3.86 33.36
N GLY A 81 -20.39 -2.93 32.57
CA GLY A 81 -20.68 -1.51 32.65
C GLY A 81 -21.10 -1.02 31.26
N PHE A 82 -22.41 -0.99 31.02
CA PHE A 82 -23.02 -0.22 29.93
C PHE A 82 -22.90 1.26 30.29
N GLY A 83 -21.87 1.91 29.76
CA GLY A 83 -21.79 3.37 29.67
C GLY A 83 -21.46 3.73 28.24
N PRO A 84 -22.01 4.82 27.67
CA PRO A 84 -21.61 5.25 26.34
C PRO A 84 -20.14 5.70 26.43
N LYS A 85 -19.22 4.84 26.00
CA LYS A 85 -17.82 5.23 25.85
C LYS A 85 -17.75 6.38 24.83
N PRO A 86 -16.83 7.35 25.00
CA PRO A 86 -16.54 8.35 23.97
C PRO A 86 -15.75 7.68 22.83
N GLN A 87 -16.38 6.73 22.13
CA GLN A 87 -15.78 5.90 21.07
C GLN A 87 -16.21 6.35 19.67
N LEU A 88 -17.03 7.40 19.56
CA LEU A 88 -17.64 7.78 18.29
C LEU A 88 -16.58 8.08 17.21
N MET A 89 -15.48 8.78 17.53
CA MET A 89 -14.51 9.24 16.53
C MET A 89 -13.59 8.14 15.98
N ALA A 90 -13.13 7.20 16.83
CA ALA A 90 -12.34 6.05 16.39
C ALA A 90 -13.19 5.00 15.64
N SER A 91 -14.50 4.96 15.91
CA SER A 91 -15.43 4.05 15.22
C SER A 91 -15.64 4.42 13.75
N THR A 92 -15.61 5.72 13.40
CA THR A 92 -15.87 6.19 12.02
C THR A 92 -14.79 5.77 11.04
N LEU A 93 -13.50 5.82 11.42
CA LEU A 93 -12.39 5.44 10.53
C LEU A 93 -12.48 3.96 10.18
N ARG A 94 -12.69 3.10 11.18
CA ARG A 94 -12.84 1.66 10.97
C ARG A 94 -14.00 1.35 10.04
N LEU A 95 -15.15 2.00 10.22
CA LEU A 95 -16.32 1.82 9.35
C LEU A 95 -16.04 2.29 7.92
N TYR A 96 -15.38 3.44 7.76
CA TYR A 96 -14.97 3.97 6.46
C TYR A 96 -14.02 3.01 5.71
N LEU A 97 -12.97 2.52 6.37
CA LEU A 97 -12.03 1.57 5.80
C LEU A 97 -12.68 0.21 5.51
N THR A 98 -13.60 -0.25 6.36
CA THR A 98 -14.38 -1.48 6.12
C THR A 98 -15.29 -1.32 4.91
N CYS A 99 -15.93 -0.16 4.75
CA CYS A 99 -16.76 0.14 3.59
C CYS A 99 -15.91 0.11 2.31
N ILE A 100 -14.77 0.82 2.29
CA ILE A 100 -13.85 0.81 1.16
C ILE A 100 -13.38 -0.61 0.84
N ARG A 101 -12.97 -1.39 1.85
CA ARG A 101 -12.57 -2.79 1.67
C ARG A 101 -13.64 -3.61 0.97
N ASN A 102 -14.88 -3.54 1.43
CA ASN A 102 -16.00 -4.29 0.86
C ASN A 102 -16.32 -3.83 -0.57
N THR A 103 -16.28 -2.52 -0.83
CA THR A 103 -16.47 -1.97 -2.17
C THR A 103 -15.35 -2.43 -3.11
N LEU A 104 -14.10 -2.43 -2.65
CA LEU A 104 -12.95 -2.90 -3.42
C LEU A 104 -13.02 -4.41 -3.71
N GLU A 105 -13.46 -5.22 -2.75
CA GLU A 105 -13.66 -6.66 -2.95
C GLU A 105 -14.71 -6.94 -4.03
N ALA A 106 -15.81 -6.19 -4.04
CA ALA A 106 -16.84 -6.30 -5.07
C ALA A 106 -16.39 -5.75 -6.44
N ALA A 107 -15.55 -4.71 -6.42
CA ALA A 107 -15.08 -4.01 -7.59
C ALA A 107 -13.90 -4.69 -8.30
N MET A 108 -13.04 -5.43 -7.59
CA MET A 108 -11.91 -6.18 -8.15
C MET A 108 -12.35 -7.52 -8.78
N CYS A 109 -13.34 -7.45 -9.66
CA CYS A 109 -13.81 -8.55 -10.52
C CYS A 109 -13.34 -8.34 -11.96
N LEU A 110 -12.05 -8.01 -12.13
CA LEU A 110 -11.47 -7.62 -13.41
C LEU A 110 -11.25 -8.82 -14.32
N GLN A 111 -11.49 -8.62 -15.62
CA GLN A 111 -11.29 -9.62 -16.65
C GLN A 111 -10.37 -9.07 -17.75
N ASN A 112 -9.61 -9.94 -18.38
CA ASN A 112 -8.81 -9.55 -19.54
C ASN A 112 -9.76 -9.20 -20.70
N PHE A 113 -9.76 -7.92 -21.10
CA PHE A 113 -10.60 -7.40 -22.18
C PHE A 113 -9.73 -6.57 -23.13
N PRO A 114 -9.70 -6.90 -24.44
CA PRO A 114 -8.93 -6.15 -25.43
C PRO A 114 -9.58 -4.79 -25.74
N CYS A 115 -8.76 -3.80 -26.09
CA CYS A 115 -9.22 -2.47 -26.48
C CYS A 115 -10.06 -2.56 -27.76
N GLN A 116 -11.24 -1.95 -27.77
CA GLN A 116 -12.13 -1.93 -28.93
C GLN A 116 -11.70 -0.93 -30.01
N GLU A 117 -11.09 0.20 -29.62
CA GLU A 117 -10.69 1.25 -30.57
C GLU A 117 -9.41 0.94 -31.33
N VAL A 118 -8.46 0.27 -30.66
CA VAL A 118 -7.14 0.01 -31.23
C VAL A 118 -6.90 -1.48 -31.24
N GLU A 119 -6.88 -2.05 -32.44
CA GLU A 119 -6.64 -3.48 -32.63
C GLU A 119 -5.35 -3.95 -31.97
N ARG A 120 -5.39 -5.14 -31.35
CA ARG A 120 -4.23 -5.82 -30.72
C ARG A 120 -3.60 -5.06 -29.55
N HIS A 121 -4.23 -4.01 -29.06
CA HIS A 121 -3.82 -3.35 -27.82
C HIS A 121 -4.75 -3.76 -26.67
N ASN A 122 -4.17 -3.90 -25.48
CA ASN A 122 -4.92 -3.97 -24.23
C ASN A 122 -4.57 -2.72 -23.42
N LYS A 123 -5.54 -1.83 -23.27
CA LYS A 123 -5.41 -0.58 -22.53
C LYS A 123 -6.43 -0.58 -21.39
N PRO A 124 -6.11 0.03 -20.25
CA PRO A 124 -7.06 0.15 -19.14
C PRO A 124 -8.24 1.04 -19.56
N GLU A 125 -9.44 0.45 -19.66
CA GLU A 125 -10.65 1.14 -20.13
C GLU A 125 -11.04 2.31 -19.21
N VAL A 126 -10.76 2.22 -17.91
CA VAL A 126 -11.03 3.30 -16.92
C VAL A 126 -10.25 4.60 -17.19
N GLU A 127 -9.12 4.50 -17.91
CA GLU A 127 -8.31 5.65 -18.34
C GLU A 127 -8.73 6.17 -19.72
N LEU A 128 -9.13 5.27 -20.63
CA LEU A 128 -9.47 5.62 -22.01
C LEU A 128 -10.85 6.29 -22.10
N LYS A 129 -11.84 5.75 -21.37
CA LYS A 129 -13.23 6.26 -21.31
C LYS A 129 -13.92 6.46 -22.66
N THR A 130 -13.56 5.67 -23.66
CA THR A 130 -14.13 5.78 -25.02
C THR A 130 -15.39 4.95 -25.19
N SER A 131 -15.44 3.77 -24.57
CA SER A 131 -16.57 2.84 -24.55
C SER A 131 -17.32 2.94 -23.20
N PRO A 132 -18.39 3.75 -23.11
CA PRO A 132 -19.13 3.94 -21.87
C PRO A 132 -19.78 2.66 -21.35
N GLU A 133 -20.05 1.67 -22.22
CA GLU A 133 -20.59 0.37 -21.86
C GLU A 133 -19.65 -0.52 -21.04
N LEU A 134 -18.34 -0.23 -21.10
CA LEU A 134 -17.32 -0.96 -20.33
C LEU A 134 -17.05 -0.30 -18.97
N LEU A 135 -17.58 0.90 -18.77
CA LEU A 135 -17.45 1.65 -17.52
C LEU A 135 -18.62 1.34 -16.60
N LEU A 136 -18.30 1.12 -15.33
CA LEU A 136 -19.29 0.98 -14.28
C LEU A 136 -19.50 2.33 -13.57
N ASN A 137 -20.59 2.42 -12.82
CA ASN A 137 -20.92 3.63 -12.07
C ASN A 137 -19.83 3.94 -11.03
N PRO A 138 -19.22 5.14 -11.07
CA PRO A 138 -18.25 5.54 -10.07
C PRO A 138 -18.87 5.60 -8.68
N VAL A 139 -18.16 5.07 -7.69
CA VAL A 139 -18.58 5.09 -6.28
C VAL A 139 -17.70 6.07 -5.51
N LEU A 140 -18.32 7.06 -4.87
CA LEU A 140 -17.66 7.99 -3.98
C LEU A 140 -17.99 7.63 -2.53
N ILE A 141 -16.98 7.32 -1.73
CA ILE A 141 -17.11 7.04 -0.31
C ILE A 141 -16.45 8.22 0.43
N CYS A 142 -17.23 8.92 1.24
CA CYS A 142 -16.75 10.05 2.04
C CYS A 142 -16.86 9.70 3.52
N ARG A 143 -15.79 9.97 4.27
CA ARG A 143 -15.87 9.99 5.73
C ARG A 143 -16.34 11.36 6.21
N ASN A 144 -15.65 12.39 5.72
CA ASN A 144 -15.92 13.81 5.96
C ASN A 144 -15.79 14.58 4.63
N GLU A 145 -16.08 15.88 4.61
CA GLU A 145 -15.89 16.73 3.41
C GLU A 145 -14.43 16.77 2.92
N ALA A 146 -13.48 16.66 3.84
CA ALA A 146 -12.04 16.70 3.57
C ALA A 146 -11.43 15.33 3.21
N GLU A 147 -12.09 14.22 3.53
CA GLU A 147 -11.56 12.86 3.38
C GLU A 147 -12.52 12.02 2.55
N LYS A 148 -12.11 11.70 1.32
CA LYS A 148 -12.94 11.01 0.33
C LYS A 148 -12.13 10.06 -0.54
N CYS A 149 -12.77 8.97 -0.94
CA CYS A 149 -12.24 7.95 -1.83
C CYS A 149 -13.18 7.78 -3.01
N LEU A 150 -12.67 8.05 -4.22
CA LEU A 150 -13.39 7.80 -5.47
C LEU A 150 -12.89 6.50 -6.09
N ILE A 151 -13.81 5.58 -6.34
CA ILE A 151 -13.56 4.29 -6.97
C ILE A 151 -14.27 4.30 -8.32
N GLU A 152 -13.49 4.27 -9.39
CA GLU A 152 -13.97 4.13 -10.76
C GLU A 152 -13.61 2.73 -11.26
N THR A 153 -14.61 2.03 -11.77
CA THR A 153 -14.51 0.63 -12.15
C THR A 153 -14.80 0.45 -13.63
N SER A 154 -14.10 -0.49 -14.25
CA SER A 154 -14.35 -0.94 -15.62
C SER A 154 -14.17 -2.45 -15.70
N ILE A 155 -14.39 -3.03 -16.88
CA ILE A 155 -14.24 -4.46 -17.11
C ILE A 155 -12.82 -4.99 -16.86
N ASN A 156 -11.77 -4.25 -17.26
CA ASN A 156 -10.37 -4.72 -17.21
C ASN A 156 -9.49 -3.94 -16.23
N SER A 157 -9.99 -2.84 -15.68
CA SER A 157 -9.20 -1.96 -14.83
C SER A 157 -10.06 -1.22 -13.80
N LEU A 158 -9.41 -0.80 -12.73
CA LEU A 158 -10.00 -0.15 -11.58
C LEU A 158 -9.09 0.99 -11.15
N ARG A 159 -9.66 2.18 -10.98
CA ARG A 159 -8.96 3.38 -10.52
C ARG A 159 -9.49 3.80 -9.16
N ILE A 160 -8.58 4.01 -8.22
CA ILE A 160 -8.90 4.45 -6.86
C ILE A 160 -8.19 5.76 -6.63
N SER A 161 -8.93 6.81 -6.31
CA SER A 161 -8.37 8.13 -6.02
C SER A 161 -8.71 8.55 -4.62
N LEU A 162 -7.67 8.90 -3.86
CA LEU A 162 -7.77 9.21 -2.44
C LEU A 162 -7.50 10.69 -2.20
N LYS A 163 -8.35 11.30 -1.38
CA LYS A 163 -8.15 12.62 -0.81
C LYS A 163 -7.85 12.44 0.68
N VAL A 164 -6.67 12.88 1.09
CA VAL A 164 -6.18 12.75 2.47
C VAL A 164 -6.60 13.99 3.25
N LYS A 165 -6.98 13.79 4.51
CA LYS A 165 -7.33 14.90 5.41
C LYS A 165 -6.12 15.81 5.63
N GLN A 166 -6.32 17.12 5.49
CA GLN A 166 -5.29 18.14 5.70
C GLN A 166 -5.87 19.15 6.69
N ALA A 167 -5.35 19.19 7.93
CA ALA A 167 -5.86 20.11 8.96
C ALA A 167 -5.27 21.52 8.83
N ASP A 168 -3.98 21.61 8.50
CA ASP A 168 -3.22 22.86 8.45
C ASP A 168 -2.42 23.00 7.14
N GLU A 169 -1.92 24.20 6.86
CA GLU A 169 -1.04 24.46 5.70
C GLU A 169 0.24 23.61 5.72
N LEU A 170 0.83 23.41 6.91
CA LEU A 170 2.01 22.56 7.06
C LEU A 170 1.70 21.11 6.65
N GLU A 171 0.58 20.56 7.08
CA GLU A 171 0.15 19.21 6.66
C GLU A 171 -0.14 19.15 5.17
N ASN A 172 -0.75 20.18 4.57
CA ASN A 172 -0.96 20.23 3.14
C ASN A 172 0.37 20.13 2.36
N ILE A 173 1.40 20.87 2.79
CA ILE A 173 2.73 20.82 2.16
C ILE A 173 3.40 19.46 2.38
N LEU A 174 3.32 18.91 3.59
CA LEU A 174 3.90 17.60 3.93
C LEU A 174 3.24 16.48 3.10
N THR A 175 1.91 16.43 3.08
CA THR A 175 1.12 15.47 2.31
C THR A 175 1.45 15.56 0.82
N LYS A 176 1.47 16.78 0.26
CA LYS A 176 1.82 16.98 -1.16
C LYS A 176 3.24 16.50 -1.49
N LYS A 177 4.23 16.77 -0.63
CA LYS A 177 5.62 16.34 -0.84
C LYS A 177 5.77 14.82 -0.68
N PHE A 178 5.17 14.26 0.37
CA PHE A 178 5.22 12.83 0.67
C PHE A 178 4.57 11.99 -0.43
N LEU A 179 3.34 12.33 -0.84
CA LEU A 179 2.64 11.59 -1.88
C LEU A 179 3.29 11.77 -3.26
N ARG A 180 3.80 12.96 -3.58
CA ARG A 180 4.60 13.17 -4.80
C ARG A 180 5.83 12.27 -4.82
N PHE A 181 6.49 12.11 -3.69
CA PHE A 181 7.66 11.24 -3.56
C PHE A 181 7.34 9.75 -3.77
N LEU A 182 6.15 9.30 -3.36
CA LEU A 182 5.67 7.96 -3.67
C LEU A 182 5.36 7.80 -5.16
N SER A 183 4.68 8.79 -5.77
CA SER A 183 4.38 8.75 -7.22
C SER A 183 5.62 8.74 -8.11
N MET A 184 6.73 9.34 -7.67
CA MET A 184 8.02 9.27 -8.40
C MET A 184 8.58 7.84 -8.46
N ARG A 185 8.13 6.93 -7.58
CA ARG A 185 8.57 5.53 -7.53
C ARG A 185 7.51 4.55 -8.05
N ALA A 186 6.51 5.05 -8.78
CA ALA A 186 5.45 4.23 -9.37
C ALA A 186 5.96 3.09 -10.27
N GLU A 187 7.19 3.15 -10.79
CA GLU A 187 7.78 2.02 -11.56
C GLU A 187 8.07 0.79 -10.68
N ALA A 188 8.57 1.02 -9.46
CA ALA A 188 8.75 -0.04 -8.47
C ALA A 188 7.41 -0.44 -7.84
N PHE A 189 6.45 0.48 -7.84
CA PHE A 189 5.13 0.32 -7.26
C PHE A 189 4.05 0.31 -8.36
N GLN A 190 3.99 -0.77 -9.14
CA GLN A 190 3.25 -0.83 -10.42
C GLN A 190 1.77 -0.43 -10.36
N VAL A 191 1.13 -0.53 -9.20
CA VAL A 191 -0.27 -0.14 -8.99
C VAL A 191 -0.46 1.36 -8.73
N LEU A 192 0.60 2.12 -8.51
CA LEU A 192 0.54 3.57 -8.30
C LEU A 192 0.53 4.33 -9.63
N ARG A 193 -0.31 5.35 -9.69
CA ARG A 193 -0.37 6.26 -10.84
C ARG A 193 0.67 7.36 -10.67
N ARG A 194 1.42 7.67 -11.74
CA ARG A 194 2.47 8.73 -11.73
C ARG A 194 1.90 10.12 -11.46
N LYS A 195 0.66 10.36 -11.86
CA LYS A 195 -0.08 11.60 -11.63
C LYS A 195 -1.44 11.26 -11.00
N PRO A 196 -1.83 11.88 -9.88
CA PRO A 196 -3.17 11.70 -9.33
C PRO A 196 -4.25 12.29 -10.23
N VAL A 197 -5.49 11.85 -10.02
CA VAL A 197 -6.68 12.49 -10.61
C VAL A 197 -6.85 13.90 -10.04
N GLN A 198 -7.36 14.82 -10.86
CA GLN A 198 -7.58 16.21 -10.43
C GLN A 198 -8.52 16.27 -9.21
N GLY A 199 -8.12 17.03 -8.19
CA GLY A 199 -8.88 17.14 -6.94
C GLY A 199 -8.61 16.03 -5.91
N TYR A 200 -7.71 15.09 -6.21
CA TYR A 200 -7.26 14.04 -5.30
C TYR A 200 -5.74 14.12 -5.10
N ASP A 201 -5.25 13.55 -4.00
CA ASP A 201 -3.84 13.67 -3.62
C ASP A 201 -2.99 12.50 -4.17
N ILE A 202 -3.58 11.31 -4.27
CA ILE A 202 -2.94 10.12 -4.83
C ILE A 202 -3.97 9.24 -5.56
N SER A 203 -3.52 8.53 -6.60
CA SER A 203 -4.36 7.59 -7.34
C SER A 203 -3.63 6.28 -7.60
N PHE A 204 -4.39 5.18 -7.55
CA PHE A 204 -3.99 3.84 -7.92
C PHE A 204 -4.69 3.42 -9.21
N LEU A 205 -3.98 2.63 -10.01
CA LEU A 205 -4.51 1.98 -11.20
C LEU A 205 -4.23 0.48 -11.09
N ILE A 206 -5.29 -0.29 -10.90
CA ILE A 206 -5.27 -1.75 -10.90
C ILE A 206 -5.78 -2.24 -12.24
N THR A 207 -5.10 -3.20 -12.85
CA THR A 207 -5.48 -3.82 -14.12
C THR A 207 -5.68 -5.32 -13.90
N ASN A 208 -6.27 -6.01 -14.87
CA ASN A 208 -6.38 -7.47 -14.86
C ASN A 208 -5.01 -8.15 -14.67
N TYR A 209 -3.94 -7.61 -15.27
CA TYR A 209 -2.59 -8.15 -15.11
C TYR A 209 -2.12 -8.16 -13.65
N HIS A 210 -2.44 -7.11 -12.89
CA HIS A 210 -2.13 -7.07 -11.46
C HIS A 210 -2.89 -8.15 -10.67
N CYS A 211 -4.14 -8.46 -11.06
CA CYS A 211 -4.93 -9.53 -10.44
C CYS A 211 -4.49 -10.94 -10.87
N GLU A 212 -3.82 -11.08 -12.02
CA GLU A 212 -3.23 -12.33 -12.49
C GLU A 212 -1.90 -12.63 -11.77
N ASP A 213 -1.08 -11.61 -11.55
CA ASP A 213 0.23 -11.74 -10.90
C ASP A 213 0.18 -11.72 -9.37
N MET A 214 -0.80 -11.00 -8.79
CA MET A 214 -0.93 -10.81 -7.34
C MET A 214 -2.31 -11.26 -6.84
N GLN A 215 -2.34 -11.75 -5.61
CA GLN A 215 -3.59 -12.14 -4.97
C GLN A 215 -4.44 -10.90 -4.65
N LYS A 216 -5.68 -10.85 -5.15
CA LYS A 216 -6.59 -9.69 -4.98
C LYS A 216 -6.74 -9.24 -3.54
N HIS A 217 -6.85 -10.18 -2.59
CA HIS A 217 -7.02 -9.85 -1.17
C HIS A 217 -5.80 -9.10 -0.60
N LYS A 218 -4.58 -9.44 -1.04
CA LYS A 218 -3.36 -8.74 -0.65
C LYS A 218 -3.29 -7.33 -1.23
N LEU A 219 -3.80 -7.12 -2.44
CA LEU A 219 -3.92 -5.77 -3.02
C LEU A 219 -4.89 -4.90 -2.23
N ILE A 220 -6.04 -5.46 -1.84
CA ILE A 220 -7.03 -4.78 -1.01
C ILE A 220 -6.43 -4.44 0.36
N ASP A 221 -5.79 -5.41 1.01
CA ASP A 221 -5.09 -5.21 2.29
C ASP A 221 -4.04 -4.12 2.18
N PHE A 222 -3.24 -4.15 1.11
CA PHE A 222 -2.23 -3.12 0.86
C PHE A 222 -2.86 -1.73 0.76
N ILE A 223 -3.96 -1.56 0.02
CA ILE A 223 -4.60 -0.24 -0.14
C ILE A 223 -5.19 0.26 1.18
N VAL A 224 -5.87 -0.62 1.92
CA VAL A 224 -6.44 -0.26 3.23
C VAL A 224 -5.34 0.11 4.22
N GLN A 225 -4.27 -0.69 4.28
CA GLN A 225 -3.11 -0.42 5.12
C GLN A 225 -2.44 0.90 4.72
N PHE A 226 -2.28 1.15 3.43
CA PHE A 226 -1.72 2.39 2.91
C PHE A 226 -2.53 3.61 3.37
N MET A 227 -3.87 3.52 3.35
CA MET A 227 -4.74 4.59 3.86
C MET A 227 -4.52 4.84 5.36
N GLU A 228 -4.36 3.80 6.18
CA GLU A 228 -4.10 3.94 7.61
C GLU A 228 -2.71 4.52 7.91
N ASP A 229 -1.71 4.15 7.13
CA ASP A 229 -0.32 4.52 7.40
C ASP A 229 0.03 5.92 6.91
N ILE A 230 -0.65 6.45 5.88
CA ILE A 230 -0.46 7.86 5.47
C ILE A 230 -0.74 8.80 6.65
N ASP A 231 -1.87 8.62 7.35
CA ASP A 231 -2.26 9.53 8.43
C ASP A 231 -1.24 9.52 9.57
N LYS A 232 -0.68 8.35 9.88
CA LYS A 232 0.37 8.18 10.89
C LYS A 232 1.66 8.86 10.44
N GLU A 233 2.11 8.58 9.21
CA GLU A 233 3.35 9.11 8.65
C GLU A 233 3.32 10.65 8.55
N ILE A 234 2.21 11.23 8.10
CA ILE A 234 2.07 12.70 8.06
C ILE A 234 2.12 13.31 9.46
N SER A 235 1.50 12.66 10.44
CA SER A 235 1.56 13.09 11.85
C SER A 235 2.98 13.02 12.40
N GLU A 236 3.73 11.96 12.10
CA GLU A 236 5.13 11.80 12.50
C GLU A 236 6.03 12.85 11.84
N LEU A 237 5.85 13.10 10.53
CA LEU A 237 6.57 14.14 9.81
C LEU A 237 6.32 15.53 10.40
N LYS A 238 5.06 15.85 10.74
CA LYS A 238 4.70 17.11 11.39
C LYS A 238 5.42 17.27 12.73
N MET A 239 5.40 16.23 13.58
CA MET A 239 6.10 16.23 14.86
C MET A 239 7.61 16.36 14.69
N SER A 240 8.18 15.72 13.67
CA SER A 240 9.60 15.79 13.34
C SER A 240 10.03 17.21 12.92
N VAL A 241 9.23 17.89 12.09
CA VAL A 241 9.49 19.28 11.69
C VAL A 241 9.42 20.21 12.89
N ASN A 242 8.39 20.09 13.72
CA ASN A 242 8.23 20.94 14.92
C ASN A 242 9.37 20.75 15.92
N THR A 243 9.80 19.50 16.13
CA THR A 243 10.91 19.19 17.04
C THR A 243 12.22 19.76 16.53
N ARG A 244 12.52 19.59 15.24
CA ARG A 244 13.72 20.17 14.62
C ARG A 244 13.70 21.70 14.62
N GLY A 245 12.55 22.31 14.35
CA GLY A 245 12.40 23.77 14.42
C GLY A 245 12.73 24.32 15.80
N ARG A 246 12.25 23.67 16.87
CA ARG A 246 12.60 24.04 18.25
C ARG A 246 14.09 23.89 18.55
N LEU A 247 14.70 22.78 18.14
CA LEU A 247 16.14 22.55 18.34
C LEU A 247 16.99 23.63 17.67
N VAL A 248 16.70 23.94 16.41
CA VAL A 248 17.41 24.98 15.65
C VAL A 248 17.26 26.35 16.32
N ALA A 249 16.06 26.70 16.77
CA ALA A 249 15.82 27.96 17.48
C ALA A 249 16.61 28.04 18.80
N THR A 250 16.61 26.97 19.59
CA THR A 250 17.36 26.89 20.85
C THR A 250 18.86 27.02 20.62
N GLU A 251 19.42 26.30 19.65
CA GLU A 251 20.86 26.38 19.34
C GLU A 251 21.27 27.74 18.79
N PHE A 252 20.41 28.38 17.97
CA PHE A 252 20.65 29.74 17.49
C PHE A 252 20.66 30.75 18.64
N LEU A 253 19.70 30.68 19.57
CA LEU A 253 19.62 31.62 20.70
C LEU A 253 20.76 31.47 21.70
N LYS A 254 21.31 30.27 21.89
CA LYS A 254 22.51 30.04 22.72
C LYS A 254 23.74 30.82 22.24
N GLN A 255 23.79 31.24 20.98
CA GLN A 255 24.92 32.03 20.46
C GLN A 255 24.92 33.49 20.94
N PHE A 256 23.80 33.97 21.48
CA PHE A 256 23.63 35.35 21.93
C PHE A 256 23.62 35.50 23.47
N ILE A 257 23.75 34.37 24.20
CA ILE A 257 23.83 34.30 25.67
C ILE A 257 25.24 33.87 26.03
#